data_AF-A0A7R7I2D4-F1
#
_entry.id   AF-A0A7R7I2D4-F1
#
_cell.length_a   1.000
_cell.length_b   1.000
_cell.length_c   1.000
_cell.angle_alpha   90.00
_cell.angle_beta   90.00
_cell.angle_gamma   90.00
#
_symmetry.space_group_name_H-M   'P 1'
#
loop_
_entity.id
_entity.type
_entity.pdbx_description
1 polymer ?
#
loop_
_entity_poly.entity_id
_entity_poly.type
_entity_poly.pdbx_seq_one_letter_code
_entity_poly.pdbx_strand_id
1 'polypeptide(L)'
;MAAEIDWFNLKMYDFFGQWDDPLVARHHSPLTSANSMNVNELAKTWATAGVPKGKIVIGVPFFGRSFRLADANLTNPGSPAIGPGSDDGDGVPASTYCHMIQSGAKEIYIPEEKAFYLVQGDDWIGIDNARSVREKAELVRNNHLGGIAIWSLDMDDHKGHCGQKWPLTMSIIHGLGEYVDYVAAKQESVRELLNRKIEHVAREMSYFSDLKNETMASEKQAEIETLQNDLSVLQTNQQKKWSQVQMANTRGGEPIPPI
;
A
#
# COMPACT_ATOMS: atom_id res chain seq x y z
N MET A 1 -25.94 8.82 15.80
CA MET A 1 -24.64 8.16 15.53
C MET A 1 -23.88 8.82 14.38
N ALA A 2 -24.30 8.75 13.11
CA ALA A 2 -23.51 9.32 11.99
C ALA A 2 -23.30 10.86 12.02
N ALA A 3 -24.20 11.60 12.69
CA ALA A 3 -24.07 13.05 12.85
C ALA A 3 -22.92 13.46 13.80
N GLU A 4 -22.53 12.60 14.73
CA GLU A 4 -21.59 12.90 15.82
C GLU A 4 -20.20 12.29 15.62
N ILE A 5 -20.04 11.43 14.62
CA ILE A 5 -18.79 10.72 14.31
C ILE A 5 -18.19 11.30 13.04
N ASP A 6 -16.91 11.69 13.05
CA ASP A 6 -16.24 12.26 11.88
C ASP A 6 -16.14 11.27 10.72
N TRP A 7 -15.71 10.03 11.00
CA TRP A 7 -15.71 8.92 10.04
C TRP A 7 -15.72 7.56 10.76
N PHE A 8 -16.07 6.51 10.01
CA PHE A 8 -16.14 5.13 10.47
C PHE A 8 -15.08 4.30 9.77
N ASN A 9 -14.09 3.81 10.53
CA ASN A 9 -13.15 2.80 10.05
C ASN A 9 -13.84 1.44 10.06
N LEU A 10 -14.29 0.98 8.89
CA LEU A 10 -15.04 -0.26 8.78
C LEU A 10 -14.08 -1.44 8.61
N LYS A 11 -14.18 -2.42 9.49
CA LYS A 11 -13.45 -3.69 9.38
C LYS A 11 -14.01 -4.49 8.19
N MET A 12 -13.44 -4.29 7.00
CA MET A 12 -13.88 -4.89 5.73
C MET A 12 -13.02 -6.11 5.37
N TYR A 13 -12.70 -6.91 6.37
CA TYR A 13 -11.86 -8.10 6.32
C TYR A 13 -12.25 -9.03 7.47
N ASP A 14 -11.74 -10.26 7.44
CA ASP A 14 -12.23 -11.37 8.27
C ASP A 14 -13.70 -11.70 7.99
N PHE A 15 -14.14 -11.55 6.73
CA PHE A 15 -15.45 -12.03 6.31
C PHE A 15 -15.56 -13.55 6.38
N PHE A 16 -14.44 -14.24 6.14
CA PHE A 16 -14.29 -15.69 6.13
C PHE A 16 -12.99 -16.08 6.84
N GLY A 17 -12.96 -17.26 7.42
CA GLY A 17 -11.81 -17.74 8.19
C GLY A 17 -12.02 -19.13 8.78
N GLN A 18 -11.08 -19.56 9.62
CA GLN A 18 -11.10 -20.88 10.25
C GLN A 18 -12.29 -21.15 11.19
N TRP A 19 -13.06 -20.12 11.51
CA TRP A 19 -14.27 -20.20 12.34
C TRP A 19 -15.55 -20.52 11.53
N ASP A 20 -15.45 -20.63 10.21
CA ASP A 20 -16.60 -20.92 9.35
C ASP A 20 -17.04 -22.39 9.47
N ASP A 21 -18.36 -22.63 9.42
CA ASP A 21 -18.98 -23.95 9.36
C ASP A 21 -20.04 -23.97 8.24
N PRO A 22 -19.85 -24.76 7.16
CA PRO A 22 -18.73 -25.67 6.92
C PRO A 22 -17.41 -24.92 6.66
N LEU A 23 -16.30 -25.54 7.09
CA LEU A 23 -14.97 -24.98 6.89
C LEU A 23 -14.50 -25.17 5.44
N VAL A 24 -14.47 -24.07 4.69
CA VAL A 24 -14.01 -24.04 3.30
C VAL A 24 -13.04 -22.88 3.07
N ALA A 25 -12.04 -23.09 2.21
CA ALA A 25 -11.01 -22.11 1.92
C ALA A 25 -11.58 -20.92 1.12
N ARG A 26 -11.54 -19.71 1.68
CA ARG A 26 -12.11 -18.51 1.08
C ARG A 26 -11.29 -17.28 1.41
N HIS A 27 -11.27 -16.31 0.50
CA HIS A 27 -10.57 -15.06 0.71
C HIS A 27 -11.27 -14.25 1.81
N HIS A 28 -10.54 -13.76 2.82
CA HIS A 28 -11.16 -13.10 3.98
C HIS A 28 -11.55 -11.62 3.75
N SER A 29 -11.12 -11.01 2.65
CA SER A 29 -11.40 -9.61 2.29
C SER A 29 -11.61 -9.43 0.78
N PRO A 30 -12.56 -10.14 0.14
CA PRO A 30 -12.77 -9.99 -1.29
C PRO A 30 -13.41 -8.63 -1.57
N LEU A 31 -13.01 -7.96 -2.66
CA LEU A 31 -13.59 -6.67 -3.02
C LEU A 31 -15.03 -6.84 -3.52
N THR A 32 -15.26 -7.88 -4.32
CA THR A 32 -16.58 -8.32 -4.80
C THR A 32 -16.75 -9.80 -4.53
N SER A 33 -17.97 -10.32 -4.52
CA SER A 33 -18.24 -11.75 -4.49
C SER A 33 -19.69 -12.02 -4.90
N ALA A 34 -20.04 -13.28 -5.11
CA ALA A 34 -21.43 -13.67 -5.38
C ALA A 34 -22.35 -13.55 -4.15
N ASN A 35 -21.81 -13.37 -2.95
CA ASN A 35 -22.57 -13.15 -1.71
C ASN A 35 -22.42 -11.70 -1.22
N SER A 36 -23.17 -11.34 -0.18
CA SER A 36 -23.13 -9.99 0.40
C SER A 36 -21.91 -9.69 1.28
N MET A 37 -21.05 -10.69 1.53
CA MET A 37 -19.91 -10.61 2.44
C MET A 37 -18.65 -10.24 1.66
N ASN A 38 -18.62 -8.99 1.18
CA ASN A 38 -17.49 -8.39 0.48
C ASN A 38 -17.43 -6.87 0.74
N VAL A 39 -16.28 -6.27 0.41
CA VAL A 39 -16.01 -4.85 0.66
C VAL A 39 -17.04 -3.94 -0.02
N ASN A 40 -17.36 -4.19 -1.28
CA ASN A 40 -18.26 -3.35 -2.07
C ASN A 40 -19.70 -3.37 -1.53
N GLU A 41 -20.23 -4.55 -1.23
CA GLU A 41 -21.60 -4.70 -0.72
C GLU A 41 -21.74 -4.13 0.70
N LEU A 42 -20.75 -4.32 1.57
CA LEU A 42 -20.79 -3.73 2.91
C LEU A 42 -20.70 -2.19 2.85
N ALA A 43 -19.87 -1.62 1.96
CA ALA A 43 -19.82 -0.18 1.73
C ALA A 43 -21.17 0.38 1.24
N LYS A 44 -21.81 -0.29 0.28
CA LYS A 44 -23.15 0.06 -0.20
C LYS A 44 -24.21 -0.05 0.89
N THR A 45 -24.13 -1.06 1.74
CA THR A 45 -25.05 -1.27 2.85
C THR A 45 -24.98 -0.10 3.83
N TRP A 46 -23.77 0.34 4.21
CA TRP A 46 -23.58 1.51 5.08
C TRP A 46 -24.11 2.81 4.46
N ALA A 47 -23.85 3.02 3.17
CA ALA A 47 -24.39 4.18 2.46
C ALA A 47 -25.94 4.15 2.40
N THR A 48 -26.53 2.99 2.13
CA THR A 48 -27.99 2.79 2.08
C THR A 48 -28.64 2.96 3.45
N ALA A 49 -27.93 2.61 4.53
CA ALA A 49 -28.36 2.85 5.91
C ALA A 49 -28.26 4.33 6.34
N GLY A 50 -27.83 5.24 5.46
CA GLY A 50 -27.83 6.68 5.69
C GLY A 50 -26.51 7.25 6.20
N VAL A 51 -25.41 6.48 6.20
CA VAL A 51 -24.09 7.03 6.53
C VAL A 51 -23.56 7.82 5.33
N PRO A 52 -23.19 9.11 5.50
CA PRO A 52 -22.63 9.89 4.40
C PRO A 52 -21.38 9.22 3.83
N LYS A 53 -21.28 9.12 2.51
CA LYS A 53 -20.18 8.39 1.83
C LYS A 53 -18.78 8.85 2.27
N GLY A 54 -18.59 10.16 2.42
CA GLY A 54 -17.32 10.74 2.91
C GLY A 54 -16.95 10.36 4.35
N LYS A 55 -17.84 9.72 5.10
CA LYS A 55 -17.58 9.17 6.44
C LYS A 55 -17.33 7.66 6.43
N ILE A 56 -17.43 6.99 5.29
CA ILE A 56 -17.24 5.55 5.15
C ILE A 56 -15.77 5.30 4.79
N VAL A 57 -14.98 4.82 5.74
CA VAL A 57 -13.56 4.47 5.53
C VAL A 57 -13.42 2.96 5.41
N ILE A 58 -12.83 2.50 4.32
CA ILE A 58 -12.69 1.08 3.99
C ILE A 58 -11.44 0.52 4.69
N GLY A 59 -11.62 -0.46 5.57
CA GLY A 59 -10.52 -1.20 6.17
C GLY A 59 -9.88 -2.18 5.18
N VAL A 60 -8.56 -2.11 5.02
CA VAL A 60 -7.77 -3.03 4.17
C VAL A 60 -6.80 -3.82 5.04
N PRO A 61 -6.81 -5.17 4.96
CA PRO A 61 -5.89 -5.99 5.71
C PRO A 61 -4.54 -6.07 4.99
N PHE A 62 -3.44 -5.91 5.73
CA PHE A 62 -2.08 -6.23 5.30
C PHE A 62 -1.65 -7.59 5.82
N PHE A 63 -2.61 -8.49 5.94
CA PHE A 63 -2.41 -9.88 6.32
C PHE A 63 -3.41 -10.75 5.56
N GLY A 64 -3.12 -12.04 5.47
CA GLY A 64 -4.02 -13.05 4.92
C GLY A 64 -4.53 -14.01 5.99
N ARG A 65 -5.52 -14.82 5.62
CA ARG A 65 -6.03 -15.95 6.41
C ARG A 65 -5.68 -17.26 5.73
N SER A 66 -5.19 -18.23 6.49
CA SER A 66 -4.77 -19.52 5.96
C SER A 66 -5.71 -20.67 6.34
N PHE A 67 -5.75 -21.67 5.48
CA PHE A 67 -6.55 -22.88 5.65
C PHE A 67 -5.71 -24.09 5.30
N ARG A 68 -5.81 -25.14 6.12
CA ARG A 68 -5.34 -26.47 5.77
C ARG A 68 -6.41 -27.18 4.95
N LEU A 69 -6.14 -27.39 3.66
CA LEU A 69 -7.03 -28.11 2.75
C LEU A 69 -7.17 -29.58 3.17
N ALA A 70 -8.38 -30.14 3.03
CA ALA A 70 -8.63 -31.57 3.26
C ALA A 70 -7.97 -32.45 2.18
N ASP A 71 -7.83 -31.91 0.96
CA ASP A 71 -7.15 -32.54 -0.17
C ASP A 71 -6.30 -31.48 -0.87
N ALA A 72 -4.98 -31.68 -0.89
CA ALA A 72 -4.01 -30.79 -1.53
C ALA A 72 -4.21 -30.62 -3.05
N ASN A 73 -4.99 -31.51 -3.69
CA ASN A 73 -5.33 -31.39 -5.11
C ASN A 73 -6.53 -30.47 -5.36
N LEU A 74 -7.35 -30.21 -4.34
CA LEU A 74 -8.52 -29.33 -4.44
C LEU A 74 -8.14 -27.94 -3.93
N THR A 75 -7.69 -27.08 -4.83
CA THR A 75 -7.06 -25.79 -4.46
C THR A 75 -7.86 -24.55 -4.86
N ASN A 76 -9.09 -24.74 -5.35
CA ASN A 76 -9.97 -23.64 -5.75
C ASN A 76 -10.62 -23.00 -4.52
N PRO A 77 -11.04 -21.73 -4.61
CA PRO A 77 -11.93 -21.13 -3.60
C PRO A 77 -13.16 -22.01 -3.37
N GLY A 78 -13.51 -22.24 -2.10
CA GLY A 78 -14.58 -23.13 -1.68
C GLY A 78 -14.16 -24.58 -1.44
N SER A 79 -12.90 -24.94 -1.65
CA SER A 79 -12.38 -26.26 -1.30
C SER A 79 -12.54 -26.57 0.19
N PRO A 80 -12.88 -27.82 0.57
CA PRO A 80 -12.97 -28.22 1.97
C PRO A 80 -11.64 -28.06 2.71
N ALA A 81 -11.70 -27.54 3.93
CA ALA A 81 -10.56 -27.39 4.82
C ALA A 81 -10.82 -28.08 6.17
N ILE A 82 -9.73 -28.42 6.87
CA ILE A 82 -9.75 -29.21 8.11
C ILE A 82 -9.21 -28.43 9.32
N GLY A 83 -8.79 -27.17 9.12
CA GLY A 83 -8.34 -26.29 10.19
C GLY A 83 -7.52 -25.10 9.69
N PRO A 84 -6.87 -24.35 10.60
CA PRO A 84 -5.85 -23.36 10.25
C PRO A 84 -4.77 -23.96 9.34
N GLY A 85 -4.28 -23.14 8.41
CA GLY A 85 -3.09 -23.44 7.62
C GLY A 85 -1.81 -23.02 8.34
N SER A 86 -0.88 -22.40 7.60
CA SER A 86 0.40 -21.89 8.14
C SER A 86 0.29 -20.73 9.12
N ASP A 87 -0.85 -20.06 9.21
CA ASP A 87 -1.05 -18.92 10.10
C ASP A 87 -1.40 -19.28 11.55
N ASP A 88 -1.71 -20.55 11.83
CA ASP A 88 -2.23 -21.04 13.12
C ASP A 88 -3.38 -20.18 13.69
N GLY A 89 -4.12 -19.48 12.80
CA GLY A 89 -5.20 -18.56 13.15
C GLY A 89 -4.80 -17.10 13.44
N ASP A 90 -3.52 -16.77 13.52
CA ASP A 90 -3.05 -15.42 13.84
C ASP A 90 -3.04 -14.48 12.62
N GLY A 91 -2.87 -15.05 11.43
CA GLY A 91 -2.83 -14.34 10.15
C GLY A 91 -1.41 -14.30 9.54
N VAL A 92 -1.33 -14.37 8.22
CA VAL A 92 -0.07 -14.31 7.47
C VAL A 92 0.26 -12.86 7.12
N PRO A 93 1.35 -12.24 7.61
CA PRO A 93 1.70 -10.87 7.24
C PRO A 93 1.96 -10.72 5.74
N ALA A 94 1.46 -9.65 5.12
CA ALA A 94 1.67 -9.43 3.68
C ALA A 94 3.15 -9.29 3.31
N SER A 95 4.01 -8.86 4.24
CA SER A 95 5.46 -8.83 4.03
C SER A 95 6.09 -10.19 3.71
N THR A 96 5.40 -11.32 3.96
CA THR A 96 5.98 -12.67 3.75
C THR A 96 5.55 -13.33 2.44
N TYR A 97 4.45 -12.89 1.80
CA TYR A 97 3.86 -13.62 0.67
C TYR A 97 4.83 -13.74 -0.52
N CYS A 98 5.66 -12.73 -0.74
CA CYS A 98 6.68 -12.74 -1.79
C CYS A 98 7.75 -13.82 -1.57
N HIS A 99 8.18 -14.04 -0.31
CA HIS A 99 9.09 -15.13 0.02
C HIS A 99 8.43 -16.51 -0.13
N MET A 100 7.13 -16.61 0.15
CA MET A 100 6.35 -17.82 -0.12
C MET A 100 6.34 -18.13 -1.62
N ILE A 101 6.08 -17.13 -2.48
CA ILE A 101 6.14 -17.27 -3.95
C ILE A 101 7.55 -17.70 -4.39
N GLN A 102 8.60 -17.06 -3.88
CA GLN A 102 10.00 -17.43 -4.17
C GLN A 102 10.33 -18.87 -3.71
N SER A 103 9.65 -19.35 -2.69
CA SER A 103 9.80 -20.71 -2.13
C SER A 103 8.89 -21.75 -2.82
N GLY A 104 8.18 -21.36 -3.87
CA GLY A 104 7.37 -22.27 -4.70
C GLY A 104 5.87 -22.24 -4.46
N ALA A 105 5.35 -21.31 -3.64
CA ALA A 105 3.91 -21.08 -3.56
C ALA A 105 3.38 -20.53 -4.90
N LYS A 106 2.22 -21.02 -5.32
CA LYS A 106 1.53 -20.51 -6.51
C LYS A 106 0.67 -19.33 -6.11
N GLU A 107 0.84 -18.20 -6.79
CA GLU A 107 -0.05 -17.04 -6.67
C GLU A 107 -1.16 -17.13 -7.72
N ILE A 108 -2.41 -17.00 -7.29
CA ILE A 108 -3.59 -17.04 -8.17
C ILE A 108 -4.47 -15.82 -7.88
N TYR A 109 -4.89 -15.16 -8.96
CA TYR A 109 -5.86 -14.07 -8.92
C TYR A 109 -7.27 -14.61 -9.17
N ILE A 110 -8.26 -14.13 -8.42
CA ILE A 110 -9.69 -14.44 -8.58
C ILE A 110 -10.36 -13.21 -9.21
N PRO A 111 -10.59 -13.17 -10.54
CA PRO A 111 -11.13 -11.99 -11.22
C PRO A 111 -12.47 -11.50 -10.70
N GLU A 112 -13.36 -12.43 -10.34
CA GLU A 112 -14.71 -12.17 -9.86
C GLU A 112 -14.70 -11.56 -8.45
N GLU A 113 -13.67 -11.86 -7.66
CA GLU A 113 -13.51 -11.34 -6.30
C GLU A 113 -12.56 -10.15 -6.20
N LYS A 114 -11.76 -9.92 -7.26
CA LYS A 114 -10.62 -8.99 -7.28
C LYS A 114 -9.72 -9.19 -6.06
N ALA A 115 -9.40 -10.45 -5.82
CA ALA A 115 -8.66 -10.93 -4.66
C ALA A 115 -7.59 -11.94 -5.08
N PHE A 116 -6.62 -12.20 -4.22
CA PHE A 116 -5.52 -13.12 -4.49
C PHE A 116 -5.45 -14.21 -3.43
N TYR A 117 -4.94 -15.37 -3.82
CA TYR A 117 -4.58 -16.38 -2.86
C TYR A 117 -3.29 -17.09 -3.25
N LEU A 118 -2.61 -17.63 -2.25
CA LEU A 118 -1.46 -18.49 -2.40
C LEU A 118 -1.83 -19.94 -2.13
N VAL A 119 -1.17 -20.86 -2.82
CA VAL A 119 -1.24 -22.29 -2.53
C VAL A 119 0.14 -22.90 -2.49
N GLN A 120 0.45 -23.60 -1.40
CA GLN A 120 1.66 -24.40 -1.27
C GLN A 120 1.34 -25.73 -0.58
N GLY A 121 1.27 -26.82 -1.37
CA GLY A 121 0.80 -28.10 -0.85
C GLY A 121 -0.67 -28.03 -0.46
N ASP A 122 -0.96 -28.34 0.80
CA ASP A 122 -2.30 -28.25 1.40
C ASP A 122 -2.54 -26.92 2.15
N ASP A 123 -1.60 -25.97 2.09
CA ASP A 123 -1.78 -24.64 2.67
C ASP A 123 -2.38 -23.69 1.63
N TRP A 124 -3.54 -23.12 1.95
CA TRP A 124 -4.28 -22.15 1.13
C TRP A 124 -4.37 -20.83 1.88
N ILE A 125 -3.85 -19.75 1.32
CA ILE A 125 -3.76 -18.44 2.00
C ILE A 125 -4.48 -17.38 1.17
N GLY A 126 -5.61 -16.88 1.66
CA GLY A 126 -6.28 -15.73 1.04
C GLY A 126 -5.65 -14.44 1.55
N ILE A 127 -4.99 -13.68 0.66
CA ILE A 127 -4.21 -12.49 1.03
C ILE A 127 -4.30 -11.40 -0.04
N ASP A 128 -4.31 -10.14 0.41
CA ASP A 128 -4.20 -8.99 -0.46
C ASP A 128 -2.74 -8.73 -0.90
N ASN A 129 -2.57 -8.45 -2.19
CA ASN A 129 -1.31 -7.99 -2.79
C ASN A 129 -1.46 -6.57 -3.35
N ALA A 130 -0.38 -6.03 -3.94
CA ALA A 130 -0.37 -4.67 -4.49
C ALA A 130 -1.55 -4.38 -5.46
N ARG A 131 -1.94 -5.35 -6.29
CA ARG A 131 -3.04 -5.17 -7.25
C ARG A 131 -4.40 -5.09 -6.55
N SER A 132 -4.72 -6.05 -5.70
CA SER A 132 -6.03 -6.09 -5.00
C SER A 132 -6.21 -4.91 -4.04
N VAL A 133 -5.14 -4.52 -3.33
CA VAL A 133 -5.13 -3.29 -2.51
C VAL A 133 -5.41 -2.04 -3.36
N ARG A 134 -4.78 -1.92 -4.52
CA ARG A 134 -5.03 -0.81 -5.44
C ARG A 134 -6.49 -0.79 -5.91
N GLU A 135 -7.06 -1.93 -6.27
CA GLU A 135 -8.47 -2.02 -6.71
C GLU A 135 -9.44 -1.59 -5.60
N LYS A 136 -9.14 -1.89 -4.33
CA LYS A 136 -9.90 -1.39 -3.17
C LYS A 136 -9.79 0.12 -2.98
N ALA A 137 -8.61 0.69 -3.18
CA ALA A 137 -8.42 2.14 -3.17
C ALA A 137 -9.14 2.83 -4.35
N GLU A 138 -9.15 2.21 -5.52
CA GLU A 138 -9.93 2.68 -6.68
C GLU A 138 -11.44 2.63 -6.41
N LEU A 139 -11.95 1.64 -5.66
CA LEU A 139 -13.34 1.64 -5.19
C LEU A 139 -13.65 2.90 -4.37
N VAL A 140 -12.79 3.24 -3.41
CA VAL A 140 -12.93 4.43 -2.56
C VAL A 140 -13.02 5.70 -3.41
N ARG A 141 -12.06 5.88 -4.33
CA ARG A 141 -12.02 7.03 -5.25
C ARG A 141 -13.28 7.10 -6.11
N ASN A 142 -13.62 6.00 -6.79
CA ASN A 142 -14.71 5.97 -7.77
C ASN A 142 -16.10 6.14 -7.13
N ASN A 143 -16.23 5.85 -5.84
CA ASN A 143 -17.49 5.98 -5.11
C ASN A 143 -17.54 7.20 -4.17
N HIS A 144 -16.49 8.02 -4.12
CA HIS A 144 -16.35 9.16 -3.21
C HIS A 144 -16.54 8.76 -1.74
N LEU A 145 -15.89 7.66 -1.34
CA LEU A 145 -15.87 7.21 0.05
C LEU A 145 -14.82 7.99 0.86
N GLY A 146 -14.88 7.88 2.19
CA GLY A 146 -14.08 8.70 3.11
C GLY A 146 -12.58 8.38 3.15
N GLY A 147 -12.15 7.22 2.68
CA GLY A 147 -10.74 6.85 2.63
C GLY A 147 -10.47 5.38 2.88
N ILE A 148 -9.22 5.07 3.23
CA ILE A 148 -8.73 3.74 3.57
C ILE A 148 -8.15 3.75 4.99
N ALA A 149 -8.50 2.74 5.79
CA ALA A 149 -7.84 2.42 7.04
C ALA A 149 -7.06 1.10 6.86
N ILE A 150 -5.85 1.02 7.41
CA ILE A 150 -4.95 -0.14 7.21
C ILE A 150 -4.86 -0.95 8.51
N TRP A 151 -4.92 -2.27 8.40
CA TRP A 151 -4.60 -3.19 9.49
C TRP A 151 -3.56 -4.23 9.05
N SER A 152 -2.28 -4.11 9.40
CA SER A 152 -1.63 -2.96 10.04
C SER A 152 -0.36 -2.62 9.27
N LEU A 153 0.13 -1.40 9.50
CA LEU A 153 1.24 -0.83 8.75
C LEU A 153 2.51 -1.70 8.86
N ASP A 154 2.81 -2.26 10.02
CA ASP A 154 3.97 -3.11 10.28
C ASP A 154 3.99 -4.44 9.50
N MET A 155 2.84 -4.88 8.97
CA MET A 155 2.71 -6.08 8.14
C MET A 155 2.93 -5.82 6.65
N ASP A 156 3.13 -4.57 6.23
CA ASP A 156 3.64 -4.23 4.90
C ASP A 156 5.15 -4.54 4.82
N ASP A 157 5.69 -4.71 3.61
CA ASP A 157 7.14 -4.84 3.40
C ASP A 157 7.85 -3.48 3.55
N HIS A 158 7.87 -2.97 4.77
CA HIS A 158 8.50 -1.71 5.13
C HIS A 158 10.03 -1.75 5.04
N LYS A 159 10.62 -2.96 5.04
CA LYS A 159 12.06 -3.18 4.92
C LYS A 159 12.51 -3.28 3.46
N GLY A 160 11.62 -3.61 2.54
CA GLY A 160 11.92 -3.78 1.11
C GLY A 160 12.63 -5.10 0.83
N HIS A 161 12.29 -6.16 1.55
CA HIS A 161 12.85 -7.49 1.33
C HIS A 161 12.48 -8.07 -0.04
N CYS A 162 11.36 -7.62 -0.60
CA CYS A 162 10.85 -8.07 -1.88
C CYS A 162 10.88 -6.99 -2.95
N GLY A 163 11.72 -5.95 -2.75
CA GLY A 163 11.94 -4.87 -3.69
C GLY A 163 11.62 -3.51 -3.05
N GLN A 164 10.56 -2.86 -3.53
CA GLN A 164 10.19 -1.54 -3.06
C GLN A 164 9.66 -1.59 -1.61
N LYS A 165 10.03 -0.61 -0.79
CA LYS A 165 9.45 -0.44 0.55
C LYS A 165 7.99 -0.01 0.45
N TRP A 166 7.17 -0.52 1.37
CA TRP A 166 5.76 -0.17 1.51
C TRP A 166 4.90 -0.45 0.26
N PRO A 167 5.01 -1.62 -0.39
CA PRO A 167 4.34 -1.88 -1.65
C PRO A 167 2.82 -1.77 -1.56
N LEU A 168 2.20 -2.21 -0.46
CA LEU A 168 0.74 -2.12 -0.31
C LEU A 168 0.30 -0.68 0.01
N THR A 169 1.03 0.01 0.89
CA THR A 169 0.74 1.42 1.21
C THR A 169 0.86 2.31 -0.04
N MET A 170 1.89 2.08 -0.86
CA MET A 170 2.04 2.80 -2.14
C MET A 170 0.91 2.47 -3.11
N SER A 171 0.45 1.22 -3.14
CA SER A 171 -0.69 0.80 -3.96
C SER A 171 -2.00 1.51 -3.57
N ILE A 172 -2.20 1.80 -2.29
CA ILE A 172 -3.32 2.63 -1.81
C ILE A 172 -3.21 4.05 -2.37
N ILE A 173 -2.05 4.70 -2.20
CA ILE A 173 -1.81 6.07 -2.68
C ILE A 173 -2.06 6.15 -4.19
N HIS A 174 -1.61 5.15 -4.96
CA HIS A 174 -1.84 5.06 -6.39
C HIS A 174 -3.34 4.90 -6.72
N GLY A 175 -4.04 3.98 -6.05
CA GLY A 175 -5.46 3.73 -6.32
C GLY A 175 -6.37 4.91 -5.96
N LEU A 176 -6.01 5.68 -4.93
CA LEU A 176 -6.71 6.92 -4.57
C LEU A 176 -6.50 8.05 -5.58
N GLY A 177 -5.50 7.95 -6.47
CA GLY A 177 -5.15 9.01 -7.42
C GLY A 177 -4.22 10.09 -6.83
N GLU A 178 -3.78 9.92 -5.59
CA GLU A 178 -2.99 10.88 -4.81
C GLU A 178 -1.47 10.74 -5.05
N TYR A 179 -1.05 9.86 -5.97
CA TYR A 179 0.36 9.58 -6.19
C TYR A 179 1.15 10.79 -6.68
N VAL A 180 0.55 11.59 -7.55
CA VAL A 180 1.14 12.84 -8.04
C VAL A 180 1.45 13.76 -6.87
N ASP A 181 0.43 14.00 -6.04
CA ASP A 181 0.51 14.93 -4.92
C ASP A 181 1.46 14.42 -3.83
N TYR A 182 1.48 13.10 -3.59
CA TYR A 182 2.47 12.46 -2.72
C TYR A 182 3.91 12.67 -3.22
N VAL A 183 4.19 12.40 -4.51
CA VAL A 183 5.53 12.58 -5.08
C VAL A 183 5.92 14.06 -5.04
N ALA A 184 4.99 14.95 -5.35
CA ALA A 184 5.17 16.40 -5.29
C ALA A 184 5.56 16.85 -3.87
N ALA A 185 4.77 16.49 -2.87
CA ALA A 185 5.00 16.84 -1.48
C ALA A 185 6.33 16.28 -0.95
N LYS A 186 6.66 15.03 -1.31
CA LYS A 186 7.95 14.43 -0.95
C LYS A 186 9.10 15.21 -1.57
N GLN A 187 9.04 15.55 -2.85
CA GLN A 187 10.09 16.33 -3.51
C GLN A 187 10.24 17.70 -2.89
N GLU A 188 9.13 18.36 -2.56
CA GLU A 188 9.14 19.66 -1.91
C GLU A 188 9.79 19.60 -0.52
N SER A 189 9.47 18.59 0.30
CA SER A 189 10.10 18.43 1.61
C SER A 189 11.62 18.22 1.53
N VAL A 190 12.09 17.48 0.51
CA VAL A 190 13.54 17.27 0.29
C VAL A 190 14.20 18.55 -0.22
N ARG A 191 13.52 19.30 -1.09
CA ARG A 191 13.96 20.63 -1.57
C ARG A 191 14.15 21.59 -0.40
N GLU A 192 13.16 21.68 0.50
CA GLU A 192 13.24 22.50 1.71
C GLU A 192 14.36 22.05 2.66
N LEU A 193 14.58 20.74 2.81
CA LEU A 193 15.67 20.22 3.63
C LEU A 193 17.04 20.62 3.06
N LEU A 194 17.24 20.49 1.74
CA LEU A 194 18.48 20.87 1.09
C LEU A 194 18.73 22.38 1.17
N ASN A 195 17.71 23.20 0.94
CA ASN A 195 17.83 24.66 1.09
C ASN A 195 18.25 25.04 2.52
N ARG A 196 17.62 24.43 3.55
CA ARG A 196 18.01 24.66 4.95
C ARG A 196 19.44 24.25 5.25
N LYS A 197 19.93 23.14 4.66
CA LYS A 197 21.33 22.72 4.78
C LYS A 197 22.28 23.73 4.11
N ILE A 198 21.97 24.16 2.89
CA ILE A 198 22.76 25.16 2.17
C ILE A 198 22.89 26.45 2.98
N GLU A 199 21.78 26.98 3.52
CA GLU A 199 21.79 28.17 4.36
C GLU A 199 22.61 27.98 5.65
N HIS A 200 22.56 26.79 6.25
CA HIS A 200 23.34 26.47 7.43
C HIS A 200 24.84 26.45 7.14
N VAL A 201 25.25 25.74 6.08
CA VAL A 201 26.66 25.66 5.66
C VAL A 201 27.17 27.04 5.21
N ALA A 202 26.34 27.85 4.55
CA ALA A 202 26.70 29.22 4.17
C ALA A 202 26.99 30.11 5.39
N ARG A 203 26.25 29.95 6.50
CA ARG A 203 26.55 30.64 7.76
C ARG A 203 27.88 30.18 8.37
N GLU A 204 28.16 28.88 8.35
CA GLU A 204 29.45 28.34 8.81
C GLU A 204 30.61 28.85 7.95
N MET A 205 30.44 28.90 6.63
CA MET A 205 31.43 29.44 5.70
C MET A 205 31.74 30.91 6.02
N SER A 206 30.70 31.74 6.23
CA SER A 206 30.86 33.15 6.63
C SER A 206 31.65 33.25 7.94
N TYR A 207 31.31 32.43 8.93
CA TYR A 207 32.01 32.39 10.21
C TYR A 207 33.51 32.07 10.07
N PHE A 208 33.87 31.06 9.27
CA PHE A 208 35.28 30.73 9.03
C PHE A 208 36.00 31.80 8.20
N SER A 209 35.30 32.44 7.27
CA SER A 209 35.83 33.58 6.49
C SER A 209 36.16 34.77 7.41
N ASP A 210 35.27 35.10 8.35
CA ASP A 210 35.47 36.17 9.34
C ASP A 210 36.67 35.87 10.26
N LEU A 211 36.90 34.60 10.59
CA LEU A 211 38.07 34.12 11.32
C LEU A 211 39.36 34.04 10.47
N LYS A 212 39.29 34.36 9.17
CA LYS A 212 40.38 34.19 8.20
C LYS A 212 40.89 32.74 8.09
N ASN A 213 40.03 31.77 8.37
CA ASN A 213 40.33 30.35 8.18
C ASN A 213 39.91 29.93 6.77
N GLU A 214 40.78 30.22 5.79
CA GLU A 214 40.51 29.99 4.36
C GLU A 214 40.32 28.50 4.03
N THR A 215 41.04 27.61 4.71
CA THR A 215 40.90 26.16 4.51
C THR A 215 39.48 25.71 4.84
N MET A 216 38.97 26.03 6.03
CA MET A 216 37.62 25.66 6.44
C MET A 216 36.54 26.36 5.61
N ALA A 217 36.76 27.62 5.24
CA ALA A 217 35.83 28.34 4.37
C ALA A 217 35.72 27.68 2.99
N SER A 218 36.85 27.23 2.42
CA SER A 218 36.91 26.51 1.14
C SER A 218 36.22 25.13 1.22
N GLU A 219 36.42 24.39 2.31
CA GLU A 219 35.70 23.14 2.56
C GLU A 219 34.18 23.34 2.61
N LYS A 220 33.73 24.39 3.29
CA LYS A 220 32.29 24.73 3.37
C LYS A 220 31.72 25.18 2.03
N GLN A 221 32.49 25.89 1.22
CA GLN A 221 32.11 26.24 -0.15
C GLN A 221 31.91 24.98 -1.03
N ALA A 222 32.82 24.00 -0.95
CA ALA A 222 32.68 22.73 -1.68
C ALA A 222 31.45 21.91 -1.22
N GLU A 223 31.14 21.95 0.08
CA GLU A 223 29.93 21.33 0.64
C GLU A 223 28.65 21.99 0.08
N ILE A 224 28.62 23.33 -0.02
CA ILE A 224 27.50 24.07 -0.65
C ILE A 224 27.34 23.68 -2.11
N GLU A 225 28.42 23.61 -2.88
CA GLU A 225 28.38 23.21 -4.30
C GLU A 225 27.81 21.81 -4.49
N THR A 226 28.19 20.88 -3.60
CA THR A 226 27.64 19.52 -3.58
C THR A 226 26.13 19.53 -3.32
N LEU A 227 25.67 20.27 -2.30
CA LEU A 227 24.25 20.39 -1.96
C LEU A 227 23.44 21.08 -3.07
N GLN A 228 24.01 22.06 -3.75
CA GLN A 228 23.39 22.74 -4.90
C GLN A 228 23.26 21.80 -6.11
N ASN A 229 24.27 20.95 -6.35
CA ASN A 229 24.18 19.92 -7.37
C ASN A 229 23.08 18.90 -7.06
N ASP A 230 23.00 18.42 -5.81
CA ASP A 230 21.93 17.51 -5.37
C ASP A 230 20.54 18.14 -5.57
N LEU A 231 20.39 19.43 -5.23
CA LEU A 231 19.16 20.19 -5.44
C LEU A 231 18.79 20.28 -6.93
N SER A 232 19.76 20.53 -7.80
CA SER A 232 19.57 20.58 -9.27
C SER A 232 19.16 19.22 -9.85
N VAL A 233 19.79 18.14 -9.39
CA VAL A 233 19.43 16.77 -9.77
C VAL A 233 18.00 16.43 -9.35
N LEU A 234 17.60 16.81 -8.14
CA LEU A 234 16.22 16.65 -7.66
C LEU A 234 15.20 17.38 -8.53
N GLN A 235 15.45 18.64 -8.88
CA GLN A 235 14.58 19.43 -9.75
C GLN A 235 14.48 18.85 -11.16
N THR A 236 15.59 18.37 -11.71
CA THR A 236 15.62 17.73 -13.04
C THR A 236 14.85 16.42 -13.04
N ASN A 237 15.02 15.59 -12.01
CA ASN A 237 14.30 14.33 -11.84
C ASN A 237 12.82 14.55 -11.60
N GLN A 238 12.45 15.62 -10.88
CA GLN A 238 11.08 16.06 -10.72
C GLN A 238 10.45 16.33 -12.09
N GLN A 239 11.05 17.19 -12.90
CA GLN A 239 10.49 17.55 -14.21
C GLN A 239 10.30 16.34 -15.14
N LYS A 240 11.23 15.37 -15.11
CA LYS A 240 11.10 14.09 -15.84
C LYS A 240 9.98 13.19 -15.31
N LYS A 241 9.79 13.12 -13.98
CA LYS A 241 8.70 12.32 -13.39
C LYS A 241 7.34 12.95 -13.68
N TRP A 242 7.23 14.28 -13.59
CA TRP A 242 5.98 14.98 -13.91
C TRP A 242 5.51 14.74 -15.35
N SER A 243 6.43 14.71 -16.31
CA SER A 243 6.08 14.41 -17.70
C SER A 243 5.61 12.96 -17.88
N GLN A 244 6.25 11.99 -17.20
CA GLN A 244 5.82 10.58 -17.23
C GLN A 244 4.45 10.37 -16.60
N VAL A 245 4.15 11.04 -15.48
CA VAL A 245 2.86 10.91 -14.80
C VAL A 245 1.73 11.58 -15.59
N GLN A 246 1.98 12.75 -16.19
CA GLN A 246 1.02 13.39 -17.11
C GLN A 246 0.72 12.49 -18.32
N MET A 247 1.72 11.80 -18.88
CA MET A 247 1.52 10.84 -19.97
C MET A 247 0.72 9.60 -19.53
N ALA A 248 0.94 9.07 -18.32
CA ALA A 248 0.19 7.93 -17.79
C ALA A 248 -1.30 8.26 -17.56
N ASN A 249 -1.62 9.47 -17.09
CA ASN A 249 -3.01 9.93 -16.94
C ASN A 249 -3.77 10.03 -18.28
N THR A 250 -3.07 10.23 -19.40
CA THR A 250 -3.70 10.27 -20.74
C THR A 250 -3.90 8.90 -21.40
N ARG A 251 -3.32 7.81 -20.86
CA ARG A 251 -3.32 6.47 -21.48
C ARG A 251 -4.18 5.41 -20.79
N GLY A 252 -5.20 5.79 -20.03
CA GLY A 252 -6.24 4.84 -19.62
C GLY A 252 -5.77 3.69 -18.71
N GLY A 253 -4.94 3.98 -17.71
CA GLY A 253 -4.82 3.11 -16.53
C GLY A 253 -3.71 2.06 -16.53
N GLU A 254 -2.73 2.11 -17.44
CA GLU A 254 -1.51 1.31 -17.22
C GLU A 254 -0.83 1.74 -15.91
N PRO A 255 -0.45 0.80 -15.03
CA PRO A 255 0.33 1.10 -13.84
C PRO A 255 1.60 1.82 -14.24
N ILE A 256 1.84 2.99 -13.65
CA ILE A 256 3.16 3.62 -13.70
C ILE A 256 4.15 2.57 -13.20
N PRO A 257 5.18 2.20 -13.99
CA PRO A 257 6.16 1.22 -13.54
C PRO A 257 6.76 1.68 -12.20
N PRO A 258 6.89 0.78 -11.22
CA PRO A 258 7.53 1.11 -9.95
C PRO A 258 9.00 1.51 -10.22
N ILE A 259 9.46 2.53 -9.50
CA ILE A 259 10.84 3.04 -9.56
C ILE A 259 11.77 2.05 -8.87
#